data_AF-A0A357FKW7-F1
#
_entry.id   AF-A0A357FKW7-F1
#
_cell.length_a   1.000
_cell.length_b   1.000
_cell.length_c   1.000
_cell.angle_alpha   90.00
_cell.angle_beta   90.00
_cell.angle_gamma   90.00
#
_symmetry.space_group_name_H-M   'P 1'
#
loop_
_entity.id
_entity.type
_entity.pdbx_description
1 polymer ?
#
loop_
_entity_poly.entity_id
_entity_poly.type
_entity_poly.pdbx_seq_one_letter_code
_entity_poly.pdbx_strand_id
1 'polypeptide(L)'
;MIPGDFQPQKPTGTQLAKLGVLGVVLLGVFIGIVLVLTFVISSWLGRPVIFGHDGPEQPIEFPHETHVKELGMDCTFCHRNVEKEAAASVPALGLCMTCHSAVGDELEGITKMR
;
A
#
# COMPACT_ATOMS: atom_id res chain seq x y z
N MET A 1 -8.34 25.69 -58.75
CA MET A 1 -7.39 25.88 -57.65
C MET A 1 -6.11 25.14 -58.01
N ILE A 2 -4.98 25.84 -58.15
CA ILE A 2 -3.70 25.22 -58.53
C ILE A 2 -3.10 24.54 -57.29
N PRO A 3 -2.78 23.25 -57.33
CA PRO A 3 -1.98 22.61 -56.28
C PRO A 3 -0.51 23.02 -56.47
N GLY A 4 0.08 23.79 -55.55
CA GLY A 4 1.56 23.94 -55.49
C GLY A 4 2.15 25.30 -55.14
N ASP A 5 1.37 26.36 -54.91
CA ASP A 5 1.88 27.69 -54.57
C ASP A 5 1.87 28.00 -53.07
N PHE A 6 1.68 26.98 -52.22
CA PHE A 6 1.72 27.15 -50.77
C PHE A 6 3.14 27.49 -50.32
N GLN A 7 3.41 28.78 -50.11
CA GLN A 7 4.62 29.28 -49.47
C GLN A 7 4.34 29.40 -47.96
N PRO A 8 4.71 28.39 -47.14
CA PRO A 8 4.43 28.45 -45.71
C PRO A 8 5.14 29.67 -45.10
N GLN A 9 4.37 30.53 -44.44
CA GLN A 9 4.94 31.67 -43.74
C GLN A 9 5.80 31.15 -42.59
N LYS A 10 7.07 31.59 -42.56
CA LYS A 10 8.00 31.21 -41.48
C LYS A 10 7.52 31.84 -40.17
N PRO A 11 7.40 31.07 -39.07
CA PRO A 11 6.99 31.62 -37.80
C PRO A 11 8.01 32.67 -37.32
N THR A 12 7.49 33.77 -36.80
CA THR A 12 8.30 34.83 -36.20
C THR A 12 8.92 34.37 -34.88
N GLY A 13 10.02 35.01 -34.44
CA GLY A 13 10.70 34.64 -33.19
C GLY A 13 9.77 34.68 -31.95
N THR A 14 8.79 35.58 -31.93
CA THR A 14 7.78 35.66 -30.88
C THR A 14 6.76 34.52 -30.96
N GLN A 15 6.41 34.03 -32.15
CA GLN A 15 5.58 32.84 -32.32
C GLN A 15 6.32 31.57 -31.87
N LEU A 16 7.62 31.45 -32.16
CA LEU A 16 8.44 30.34 -31.67
C LEU A 16 8.54 30.34 -30.14
N ALA A 17 8.74 31.50 -29.52
CA ALA A 17 8.76 31.62 -28.05
C ALA A 17 7.42 31.23 -27.41
N LYS A 18 6.28 31.67 -28.00
CA LYS A 18 4.93 31.30 -27.52
C LYS A 18 4.68 29.80 -27.63
N LEU A 19 5.08 29.17 -28.73
CA LEU A 19 4.96 27.72 -28.91
C LEU A 19 5.84 26.95 -27.91
N GLY A 20 7.05 27.44 -27.64
CA GLY A 20 7.93 26.86 -26.62
C GLY A 20 7.34 26.94 -25.21
N VAL A 21 6.83 28.11 -24.81
CA VAL A 21 6.18 28.30 -23.50
C VAL A 21 4.94 27.43 -23.38
N LEU A 22 4.10 27.38 -24.42
CA LEU A 22 2.91 26.51 -24.44
C LEU A 22 3.29 25.03 -24.29
N GLY A 23 4.34 24.58 -24.99
CA GLY A 23 4.85 23.22 -24.87
C GLY A 23 5.30 22.88 -23.45
N VAL A 24 6.04 23.77 -22.79
CA VAL A 24 6.50 23.58 -21.40
C VAL A 24 5.33 23.53 -20.42
N VAL A 25 4.34 24.43 -20.59
CA VAL A 25 3.15 24.44 -19.73
C VAL A 25 2.33 23.15 -19.90
N LEU A 26 2.08 22.73 -21.14
CA LEU A 26 1.35 21.49 -21.41
C LEU A 26 2.07 20.25 -20.86
N LEU A 27 3.41 20.21 -20.98
CA LEU A 27 4.22 19.15 -20.39
C LEU A 27 4.11 19.14 -18.85
N GLY A 28 4.19 20.32 -18.21
CA GLY A 28 4.03 20.44 -16.76
C GLY A 28 2.65 19.99 -16.28
N VAL A 29 1.59 20.37 -16.99
CA VAL A 29 0.21 19.92 -16.70
C VAL A 29 0.08 18.41 -16.87
N PHE A 30 0.64 17.85 -17.96
CA PHE A 30 0.61 16.41 -18.20
C PHE A 30 1.31 15.63 -17.09
N ILE A 31 2.51 16.06 -16.68
CA ILE A 31 3.24 15.45 -15.55
C ILE A 31 2.42 15.54 -14.26
N GLY A 32 1.83 16.70 -13.97
CA GLY A 32 0.98 16.88 -12.79
C GLY A 32 -0.22 15.92 -12.79
N ILE A 33 -0.91 15.77 -13.92
CA ILE A 33 -2.04 14.85 -14.06
C ILE A 33 -1.59 13.40 -13.85
N VAL A 34 -0.49 12.99 -14.48
CA VAL A 34 0.05 11.62 -14.33
C VAL A 34 0.37 11.32 -12.87
N LEU A 35 1.05 12.24 -12.17
CA LEU A 35 1.39 12.06 -10.75
C LEU A 35 0.16 11.93 -9.86
N VAL A 36 -0.85 12.79 -10.07
CA VAL A 36 -2.11 12.74 -9.31
C VAL A 36 -2.86 11.45 -9.60
N LEU A 37 -2.98 11.04 -10.86
CA LEU A 37 -3.66 9.80 -11.23
C LEU A 37 -2.94 8.58 -10.65
N THR A 38 -1.61 8.52 -10.70
CA THR A 38 -0.84 7.43 -10.10
C THR A 38 -1.05 7.38 -8.59
N PHE A 39 -1.05 8.52 -7.88
CA PHE A 39 -1.32 8.56 -6.45
C PHE A 39 -2.74 8.08 -6.11
N VAL A 40 -3.75 8.56 -6.84
CA VAL A 40 -5.15 8.15 -6.62
C VAL A 40 -5.32 6.66 -6.92
N ILE A 41 -4.88 6.18 -8.08
CA ILE A 41 -5.04 4.78 -8.48
C ILE A 41 -4.31 3.85 -7.49
N SER A 42 -3.07 4.17 -7.11
CA SER A 42 -2.32 3.35 -6.16
C SER A 42 -2.95 3.33 -4.76
N SER A 43 -3.49 4.46 -4.31
CA SER A 43 -4.19 4.55 -3.03
C SER A 43 -5.48 3.75 -3.01
N TRP A 44 -6.23 3.74 -4.12
CA TRP A 44 -7.52 3.04 -4.22
C TRP A 44 -7.37 1.54 -4.51
N LEU A 45 -6.38 1.12 -5.32
CA LEU A 45 -6.12 -0.29 -5.60
C LEU A 45 -5.34 -0.99 -4.46
N GLY A 46 -4.51 -0.26 -3.72
CA GLY A 46 -3.70 -0.83 -2.62
C GLY A 46 -4.48 -1.06 -1.32
N ARG A 47 -5.64 -0.42 -1.17
CA ARG A 47 -6.53 -0.55 0.01
C ARG A 47 -7.98 -0.51 -0.44
N PRO A 48 -8.50 -1.59 -1.06
CA PRO A 48 -9.86 -1.58 -1.56
C PRO A 48 -10.85 -1.51 -0.39
N VAL A 49 -11.28 -0.30 -0.05
CA VAL A 49 -12.31 -0.02 0.97
C VAL A 49 -13.64 -0.71 0.63
N ILE A 50 -13.79 -1.15 -0.63
CA ILE A 50 -14.98 -1.78 -1.21
C ILE A 50 -14.97 -3.32 -1.05
N PHE A 51 -13.80 -3.96 -0.82
CA PHE A 51 -13.67 -5.43 -0.75
C PHE A 51 -13.57 -6.00 0.67
N GLY A 52 -13.96 -5.21 1.67
CA GLY A 52 -14.07 -5.67 3.05
C GLY A 52 -12.81 -5.40 3.87
N HIS A 53 -13.03 -4.85 5.06
CA HIS A 53 -12.02 -4.69 6.10
C HIS A 53 -11.72 -6.03 6.81
N ASP A 54 -12.41 -7.10 6.43
CA ASP A 54 -12.29 -8.40 7.06
C ASP A 54 -11.07 -9.10 6.49
N GLY A 55 -10.10 -9.37 7.36
CA GLY A 55 -8.95 -10.19 7.01
C GLY A 55 -9.40 -11.58 6.55
N PRO A 56 -8.48 -12.37 5.95
CA PRO A 56 -8.80 -13.76 5.61
C PRO A 56 -9.25 -14.51 6.87
N GLU A 57 -10.22 -15.41 6.70
CA GLU A 57 -10.70 -16.28 7.76
C GLU A 57 -9.51 -17.02 8.40
N GLN A 58 -9.29 -16.78 9.69
CA GLN A 58 -8.14 -17.32 10.39
C GLN A 58 -8.43 -18.77 10.81
N PRO A 59 -7.47 -19.70 10.67
CA PRO A 59 -7.65 -21.08 11.12
C PRO A 59 -7.93 -21.22 12.63
N ILE A 60 -7.52 -20.22 13.39
CA ILE A 60 -7.68 -20.09 14.84
C ILE A 60 -8.05 -18.64 15.18
N GLU A 61 -8.86 -18.46 16.21
CA GLU A 61 -9.08 -17.13 16.78
C GLU A 61 -7.96 -16.80 17.75
N PHE A 62 -7.27 -15.68 17.54
CA PHE A 62 -6.23 -15.19 18.44
C PHE A 62 -6.74 -14.00 19.28
N PRO A 63 -7.01 -14.19 20.58
CA PRO A 63 -7.52 -13.12 21.43
C PRO A 63 -6.38 -12.19 21.89
N HIS A 64 -6.12 -11.13 21.14
CA HIS A 64 -5.11 -10.12 21.51
C HIS A 64 -5.33 -9.52 22.91
N GLU A 65 -6.59 -9.38 23.35
CA GLU A 65 -6.93 -8.78 24.63
C GLU A 65 -6.34 -9.55 25.81
N THR A 66 -6.51 -10.88 25.85
CA THR A 66 -5.94 -11.74 26.90
C THR A 66 -4.41 -11.60 26.94
N HIS A 67 -3.77 -11.61 25.77
CA HIS A 67 -2.32 -11.60 25.68
C HIS A 67 -1.69 -10.24 26.02
N VAL A 68 -2.30 -9.14 25.56
CA VAL A 68 -1.72 -7.80 25.70
C VAL A 68 -2.28 -7.07 26.91
N LYS A 69 -3.62 -7.02 27.06
CA LYS A 69 -4.26 -6.20 28.09
C LYS A 69 -4.27 -6.89 29.45
N GLU A 70 -4.54 -8.19 29.49
CA GLU A 70 -4.65 -8.93 30.75
C GLU A 70 -3.29 -9.41 31.25
N LEU A 71 -2.46 -9.96 30.35
CA LEU A 71 -1.13 -10.49 30.68
C LEU A 71 0.02 -9.47 30.53
N GLY A 72 -0.23 -8.32 29.89
CA GLY A 72 0.77 -7.26 29.76
C GLY A 72 1.92 -7.57 28.81
N MET A 73 1.74 -8.48 27.84
CA MET A 73 2.80 -8.80 26.89
C MET A 73 3.04 -7.66 25.90
N ASP A 74 4.31 -7.40 25.62
CA ASP A 74 4.72 -6.38 24.67
C ASP A 74 4.43 -6.82 23.22
N CYS A 75 4.05 -5.86 22.37
CA CYS A 75 3.75 -6.10 20.96
C CYS A 75 4.92 -6.75 20.20
N THR A 76 6.16 -6.39 20.55
CA THR A 76 7.39 -6.88 19.90
C THR A 76 7.72 -8.32 20.26
N PHE A 77 7.10 -8.87 21.32
CA PHE A 77 7.27 -10.27 21.69
C PHE A 77 6.83 -11.20 20.55
N CYS A 78 5.67 -10.91 19.97
CA CYS A 78 5.12 -11.62 18.81
C CYS A 78 5.56 -10.97 17.49
N HIS A 79 5.48 -9.65 17.37
CA HIS A 79 5.76 -8.90 16.14
C HIS A 79 7.18 -8.32 16.12
N ARG A 80 8.18 -9.20 16.09
CA ARG A 80 9.60 -8.87 16.35
C ARG A 80 10.23 -7.82 15.44
N ASN A 81 9.70 -7.64 14.23
CA ASN A 81 10.22 -6.71 13.23
C ASN A 81 9.43 -5.39 13.15
N VAL A 82 8.40 -5.19 13.99
CA VAL A 82 7.49 -4.03 13.88
C VAL A 82 8.20 -2.68 13.99
N GLU A 83 9.32 -2.63 14.70
CA GLU A 83 10.11 -1.40 14.86
C GLU A 83 11.10 -1.15 13.71
N LYS A 84 11.35 -2.15 12.85
CA LYS A 84 12.44 -2.11 11.87
C LYS A 84 11.97 -2.21 10.43
N GLU A 85 10.81 -2.79 10.19
CA GLU A 85 10.30 -3.10 8.87
C GLU A 85 8.97 -2.41 8.59
N ALA A 86 8.66 -2.20 7.31
CA ALA A 86 7.43 -1.55 6.88
C ALA A 86 6.16 -2.38 7.18
N ALA A 87 6.30 -3.69 7.43
CA ALA A 87 5.21 -4.58 7.77
C ALA A 87 5.59 -5.47 8.96
N ALA A 88 4.65 -5.65 9.91
CA ALA A 88 4.83 -6.57 11.01
C ALA A 88 4.73 -8.03 10.52
N SER A 89 5.70 -8.84 10.92
CA SER A 89 5.70 -10.28 10.73
C SER A 89 4.73 -10.95 11.70
N VAL A 90 4.11 -12.03 11.26
CA VAL A 90 3.32 -12.92 12.12
C VAL A 90 4.26 -13.96 12.73
N PRO A 91 4.17 -14.25 14.05
CA PRO A 91 5.06 -15.21 14.69
C PRO A 91 4.87 -16.64 14.16
N ALA A 92 5.91 -17.45 14.27
CA ALA A 92 5.81 -18.89 14.00
C ALA A 92 5.02 -19.61 15.11
N LEU A 93 4.30 -20.67 14.75
CA LEU A 93 3.49 -21.47 15.70
C LEU A 93 4.28 -21.99 16.91
N GLY A 94 5.58 -22.26 16.73
CA GLY A 94 6.45 -22.70 17.81
C GLY A 94 6.54 -21.68 18.96
N LEU A 95 6.36 -20.38 18.70
CA LEU A 95 6.33 -19.35 19.75
C LEU A 95 5.15 -19.55 20.69
N CYS A 96 3.97 -19.89 20.15
CA CYS A 96 2.76 -20.14 20.93
C CYS A 96 2.98 -21.29 21.93
N MET A 97 3.60 -22.38 21.47
CA MET A 97 3.82 -23.58 22.26
C MET A 97 4.92 -23.42 23.33
N THR A 98 5.69 -22.34 23.32
CA THR A 98 6.67 -22.05 24.40
C THR A 98 5.98 -21.88 25.76
N CYS A 99 4.77 -21.31 25.78
CA CYS A 99 3.95 -21.15 26.97
C CYS A 99 2.80 -22.16 27.00
N HIS A 100 2.13 -22.36 25.86
CA HIS A 100 0.90 -23.15 25.82
C HIS A 100 1.11 -24.66 26.02
N SER A 101 2.35 -25.15 25.97
CA SER A 101 2.68 -26.51 26.43
C SER A 101 2.48 -26.72 27.94
N ALA A 102 2.37 -25.63 28.71
CA ALA A 102 2.15 -25.66 30.15
C ALA A 102 0.88 -24.90 30.59
N VAL A 103 0.32 -24.03 29.74
CA VAL A 103 -0.80 -23.15 30.07
C VAL A 103 -1.90 -23.25 29.02
N GLY A 104 -3.08 -23.72 29.40
CA GLY A 104 -4.22 -23.80 28.48
C GLY A 104 -3.98 -24.72 27.27
N ASP A 105 -3.19 -25.80 27.43
CA ASP A 105 -2.94 -26.80 26.37
C ASP A 105 -4.24 -27.47 25.89
N GLU A 106 -5.28 -27.46 26.74
CA GLU A 106 -6.60 -28.03 26.49
C GLU A 106 -7.54 -27.13 25.69
N LEU A 107 -7.18 -25.86 25.46
CA LEU A 107 -8.02 -24.92 24.72
C LEU A 107 -8.12 -25.33 23.24
N GLU A 108 -9.32 -25.29 22.67
CA GLU A 108 -9.57 -25.72 21.29
C GLU A 108 -8.61 -25.03 20.29
N GLY A 109 -8.40 -23.72 20.44
CA GLY A 109 -7.48 -22.96 19.60
C GLY A 109 -6.02 -23.43 19.68
N ILE A 110 -5.57 -23.88 20.85
CA ILE A 110 -4.21 -24.40 21.07
C ILE A 110 -4.07 -25.83 20.54
N THR A 111 -5.08 -26.66 20.73
CA THR A 111 -5.06 -28.05 20.21
C THR A 111 -4.93 -28.11 18.68
N LYS A 112 -5.41 -27.08 17.97
CA LYS A 112 -5.26 -26.92 16.52
C LYS A 112 -3.83 -26.58 16.07
N MET A 113 -2.94 -26.23 17.00
CA MET A 113 -1.54 -25.87 16.73
C MET A 113 -0.54 -27.02 16.94
N ARG A 114 -1.02 -28.21 17.35
CA ARG A 114 -0.19 -29.39 17.67
C ARG A 114 0.19 -30.21 16.45
#